data_AF-A0A931MP28-F1
#
_entry.id   AF-A0A931MP28-F1
#
_cell.length_a   1.000
_cell.length_b   1.000
_cell.length_c   1.000
_cell.angle_alpha   90.00
_cell.angle_beta   90.00
_cell.angle_gamma   90.00
#
_symmetry.space_group_name_H-M   'P 1'
#
loop_
_entity.id
_entity.type
_entity.pdbx_description
1 polymer ?
#
loop_
_entity_poly.entity_id
_entity_poly.type
_entity_poly.pdbx_seq_one_letter_code
_entity_poly.pdbx_strand_id
1 'polypeptide(L)'
;MTKDEVALLDFAVRWAPYGGGDEHILPEFGLLPIDFYHRLQSLLDEHPSIDVQVRRRLKALCAHKLGYPPAGRRRRHAPADSIMRFEPL
;
A
#
# COMPACT_ATOMS: atom_id res chain seq x y z
N MET A 1 6.30 13.54 13.23
CA MET A 1 5.11 12.69 13.14
C MET A 1 3.88 13.58 13.04
N THR A 2 3.23 13.61 11.88
CA THR A 2 2.01 14.38 11.59
C THR A 2 0.77 13.69 12.14
N LYS A 3 -0.36 14.39 12.20
CA LYS A 3 -1.63 13.82 12.66
C LYS A 3 -2.06 12.63 11.79
N ASP A 4 -1.83 12.71 10.49
CA ASP A 4 -2.16 11.65 9.54
C ASP A 4 -1.26 10.43 9.74
N GLU A 5 0.04 10.63 9.98
CA GLU A 5 0.99 9.57 10.30
C GLU A 5 0.61 8.83 11.59
N VAL A 6 0.18 9.56 12.63
CA VAL A 6 -0.32 8.95 13.88
C VAL A 6 -1.56 8.11 13.60
N ALA A 7 -2.50 8.62 12.79
CA ALA A 7 -3.71 7.87 12.44
C ALA A 7 -3.41 6.59 11.64
N LEU A 8 -2.45 6.63 10.70
CA LEU A 8 -1.99 5.45 9.97
C LEU A 8 -1.38 4.41 10.92
N LEU A 9 -0.53 4.84 11.86
CA LEU A 9 0.12 3.95 12.81
C LEU A 9 -0.89 3.32 13.77
N ASP A 10 -1.79 4.12 14.35
CA ASP A 10 -2.81 3.64 15.29
C ASP A 10 -3.75 2.63 14.65
N PHE A 11 -4.16 2.89 13.40
CA PHE A 11 -4.93 1.93 12.61
C PHE A 11 -4.15 0.63 12.42
N ALA A 12 -2.90 0.72 11.98
CA ALA A 12 -2.08 -0.47 11.74
C ALA A 12 -1.87 -1.29 13.01
N VAL A 13 -1.65 -0.66 14.16
CA VAL A 13 -1.50 -1.33 15.46
C VAL A 13 -2.81 -2.02 15.86
N ARG A 14 -3.95 -1.34 15.71
CA ARG A 14 -5.28 -1.89 16.01
C ARG A 14 -5.60 -3.12 15.17
N TRP A 15 -5.23 -3.10 13.89
CA TRP A 15 -5.56 -4.16 12.93
C TRP A 15 -4.48 -5.22 12.74
N ALA A 16 -3.27 -5.02 13.27
CA ALA A 16 -2.18 -6.00 13.21
C ALA A 16 -2.51 -7.40 13.78
N PRO A 17 -3.35 -7.56 14.82
CA PRO A 17 -3.81 -8.88 15.27
C PRO A 17 -4.70 -9.62 14.28
N TYR A 18 -5.38 -8.88 13.41
CA TYR A 18 -6.34 -9.41 12.43
C TYR A 18 -5.75 -9.46 11.01
N GLY A 19 -4.46 -9.18 10.85
CA GLY A 19 -3.80 -9.22 9.55
C GLY A 19 -4.00 -7.96 8.69
N GLY A 20 -4.33 -6.80 9.28
CA GLY A 20 -4.13 -5.49 8.63
C GLY A 20 -5.38 -4.75 8.11
N GLY A 21 -6.59 -5.31 8.24
CA GLY A 21 -7.83 -4.54 8.11
C GLY A 21 -8.09 -3.89 6.74
N ASP A 22 -7.64 -4.52 5.65
CA ASP A 22 -7.63 -3.94 4.29
C ASP A 22 -8.99 -3.35 3.84
N GLU A 23 -10.09 -3.97 4.26
CA GLU A 23 -11.46 -3.54 3.95
C GLU A 23 -11.84 -2.18 4.58
N HIS A 24 -11.16 -1.79 5.66
CA HIS A 24 -11.41 -0.54 6.38
C HIS A 24 -10.51 0.60 5.90
N ILE A 25 -9.43 0.31 5.17
CA ILE A 25 -8.46 1.30 4.70
C ILE A 25 -9.12 2.30 3.75
N LEU A 26 -9.88 1.82 2.77
CA LEU A 26 -10.49 2.69 1.76
C LEU A 26 -11.59 3.58 2.37
N PRO A 27 -12.53 3.08 3.19
CA PRO A 27 -13.53 3.92 3.85
C PRO A 27 -12.95 4.96 4.82
N GLU A 28 -11.90 4.63 5.58
CA GLU A 28 -11.34 5.57 6.57
C GLU A 28 -10.36 6.59 5.97
N PHE A 29 -9.49 6.15 5.06
CA PHE A 29 -8.37 6.98 4.57
C PHE A 29 -8.54 7.43 3.11
N GLY A 30 -9.49 6.86 2.37
CA GLY A 30 -9.60 7.08 0.93
C GLY A 30 -8.40 6.54 0.14
N LEU A 31 -7.63 5.61 0.73
CA LEU A 31 -6.44 5.01 0.13
C LEU A 31 -6.72 3.57 -0.32
N LEU A 32 -6.00 3.13 -1.35
CA LEU A 32 -5.93 1.70 -1.64
C LEU A 32 -5.02 1.02 -0.59
N PRO A 33 -5.27 -0.26 -0.25
CA PRO A 33 -4.45 -0.99 0.71
C PRO A 33 -2.95 -0.95 0.39
N ILE A 34 -2.58 -1.08 -0.89
CA ILE A 34 -1.17 -1.04 -1.32
C ILE A 34 -0.51 0.30 -1.01
N ASP A 35 -1.20 1.42 -1.26
CA ASP A 35 -0.68 2.77 -1.00
C ASP A 35 -0.57 3.02 0.50
N PHE A 36 -1.53 2.51 1.29
CA PHE A 36 -1.48 2.55 2.74
C PHE A 36 -0.26 1.81 3.29
N TYR A 37 -0.01 0.57 2.84
CA TYR A 37 1.12 -0.22 3.34
C TYR A 37 2.48 0.35 2.92
N HIS A 38 2.57 0.98 1.74
CA HIS A 38 3.77 1.72 1.34
C HIS A 38 4.03 2.94 2.25
N ARG A 39 3.00 3.75 2.52
CA ARG A 39 3.13 4.90 3.43
C ARG A 39 3.50 4.46 4.84
N LEU A 40 2.85 3.40 5.34
CA LEU A 40 3.17 2.82 6.64
C LEU A 40 4.62 2.33 6.69
N GLN A 41 5.13 1.70 5.63
CA GLN A 41 6.52 1.26 5.57
C GLN A 41 7.50 2.44 5.67
N SER A 42 7.28 3.51 4.87
CA SER A 42 8.10 4.73 4.95
C SER A 42 8.06 5.36 6.34
N LEU A 43 6.88 5.44 6.96
CA LEU A 43 6.72 5.97 8.32
C LEU A 43 7.53 5.18 9.36
N LEU A 44 7.56 3.84 9.25
CA LEU A 44 8.32 2.97 10.17
C LEU A 44 9.85 3.09 9.98
N ASP A 45 10.29 3.54 8.81
CA ASP A 45 11.69 3.82 8.49
C ASP A 45 12.10 5.21 8.95
N GLU A 46 11.24 6.22 8.78
CA GLU A 46 11.49 7.62 9.13
C GLU A 46 11.42 7.90 10.64
N HIS A 47 10.64 7.11 11.40
CA HIS A 47 10.45 7.32 12.84
C HIS A 47 11.09 6.24 13.71
N PRO A 48 12.38 6.40 14.07
CA PRO A 48 13.09 5.46 14.91
C PRO A 48 12.66 5.45 16.38
N SER A 49 11.80 6.37 16.81
CA SER A 49 11.21 6.41 18.14
C SER A 49 10.07 5.41 18.35
N ILE A 50 9.53 4.80 17.28
CA ILE A 50 8.47 3.78 17.40
C ILE A 50 9.05 2.53 18.08
N ASP A 51 8.30 1.98 19.04
CA ASP A 51 8.70 0.78 19.78
C ASP A 51 9.21 -0.34 18.85
N VAL A 52 10.31 -0.97 19.24
CA VAL A 52 11.03 -1.93 18.39
C VAL A 52 10.16 -3.16 18.09
N GLN A 53 9.35 -3.62 19.03
CA GLN A 53 8.46 -4.78 18.83
C GLN A 53 7.30 -4.42 17.92
N VAL A 54 6.67 -3.27 18.14
CA VAL A 54 5.60 -2.75 17.28
C VAL A 54 6.11 -2.60 15.86
N ARG A 55 7.27 -1.97 15.68
CA ARG A 55 7.86 -1.76 14.36
C ARG A 55 8.16 -3.06 13.65
N ARG A 56 8.80 -4.02 14.33
CA ARG A 56 9.12 -5.33 13.74
C ARG A 56 7.85 -6.03 13.26
N ARG A 57 6.80 -6.01 14.08
CA ARG A 57 5.51 -6.62 13.74
C ARG A 57 4.86 -5.94 12.51
N LEU A 58 4.82 -4.61 12.49
CA LEU A 58 4.22 -3.87 11.38
C LEU A 58 5.04 -3.99 10.10
N LYS A 59 6.39 -4.01 10.18
CA LYS A 59 7.25 -4.29 9.02
C LYS A 59 6.99 -5.67 8.43
N ALA A 60 6.81 -6.69 9.28
CA ALA A 60 6.45 -8.04 8.81
C ALA A 60 5.07 -8.06 8.14
N LEU A 61 4.10 -7.31 8.68
CA LEU A 61 2.78 -7.15 8.08
C LEU A 61 2.87 -6.46 6.71
N CYS A 62 3.59 -5.34 6.60
CA CYS A 62 3.82 -4.66 5.32
C CYS A 62 4.50 -5.60 4.32
N ALA A 63 5.53 -6.34 4.73
CA ALA A 63 6.21 -7.30 3.86
C ALA A 63 5.26 -8.42 3.39
N HIS A 64 4.35 -8.90 4.24
CA HIS A 64 3.35 -9.90 3.85
C HIS A 64 2.34 -9.33 2.84
N LYS A 65 1.87 -8.11 3.06
CA LYS A 65 0.85 -7.44 2.23
C LYS A 65 1.39 -6.94 0.90
N LEU A 66 2.63 -6.45 0.88
CA LEU A 66 3.33 -6.00 -0.32
C LEU A 66 4.04 -7.16 -1.05
N GLY A 67 4.32 -8.26 -0.34
CA GLY A 67 5.11 -9.40 -0.81
C GLY A 67 4.31 -10.56 -1.42
N TYR A 68 3.02 -10.39 -1.68
CA TYR A 68 2.36 -11.16 -2.72
C TYR A 68 2.18 -10.25 -3.93
N PRO A 69 2.87 -10.48 -5.07
CA PRO A 69 2.43 -9.80 -6.28
C PRO A 69 0.99 -10.26 -6.54
N PRO A 70 -0.02 -9.37 -6.60
CA PRO A 70 -1.18 -9.71 -7.38
C PRO A 70 -0.66 -9.86 -8.81
N ALA A 71 -0.46 -11.10 -9.23
CA ALA A 71 -0.36 -11.47 -10.63
C ALA A 71 -1.65 -10.99 -11.30
N GLY A 72 -1.75 -9.70 -11.65
CA GLY A 72 -3.05 -9.18 -12.05
C GLY A 72 -3.26 -7.69 -12.13
N ARG A 73 -2.25 -6.81 -12.05
CA ARG A 73 -2.35 -5.50 -12.74
C ARG A 73 -1.04 -5.16 -13.42
N ARG A 74 -0.79 -5.86 -14.53
CA ARG A 74 -0.24 -5.19 -15.71
C ARG A 74 -1.12 -3.97 -15.98
N ARG A 75 -0.73 -2.78 -15.52
CA ARG A 75 -1.04 -1.57 -16.28
C ARG A 75 -0.21 -1.68 -17.55
N ARG A 76 -0.76 -2.40 -18.53
CA ARG A 76 -0.53 -2.09 -19.95
C ARG A 76 -1.04 -0.66 -20.13
N HIS A 77 -0.18 0.32 -19.86
CA HIS A 77 -0.27 1.54 -20.63
C HIS A 77 0.26 1.15 -22.01
N ALA A 78 -0.64 0.66 -22.86
CA ALA A 78 -0.36 0.58 -24.27
C ALA A 78 -0.28 2.03 -24.75
N PRO A 79 0.82 2.48 -25.38
CA PRO A 79 0.74 3.68 -26.19
C PRO A 79 -0.30 3.40 -27.28
N ALA A 80 -1.30 4.29 -27.39
CA ALA A 80 -2.26 4.29 -28.47
C ALA A 80 -1.53 4.71 -29.75
N ASP A 81 -0.85 3.77 -30.39
CA ASP A 81 -0.38 3.91 -31.77
C ASP A 81 -0.65 2.62 -32.54
N SER A 82 -1.90 2.48 -32.94
CA SER A 82 -2.28 1.70 -34.11
C SER A 82 -3.41 2.43 -34.80
N ILE A 83 -3.06 3.57 -35.38
CA ILE A 83 -3.82 4.15 -36.48
C ILE A 83 -3.67 3.16 -37.64
N MET A 84 -4.79 2.53 -37.99
CA MET A 84 -4.92 1.77 -39.23
C MET A 84 -4.48 2.64 -40.42
N ARG A 85 -3.41 2.24 -41.12
CA ARG A 85 -3.27 2.56 -42.53
C ARG A 85 -3.94 1.45 -43.33
N PHE A 86 -5.16 1.75 -43.77
CA PHE A 86 -5.82 1.08 -44.87
C PHE A 86 -5.11 1.52 -46.17
N GLU A 87 -4.47 0.60 -46.88
CA GLU A 87 -4.03 0.77 -48.26
C GLU A 87 -5.14 0.24 -49.19
N PRO A 88 -5.68 1.04 -50.12
CA PRO A 88 -6.48 0.51 -51.22
C PRO A 88 -5.74 0.60 -52.57
N LEU A 89 -5.60 -0.59 -53.17
CA LEU A 89 -5.49 -1.01 -54.59
C LEU A 89 -4.55 -0.23 -55.54
#